data_AF-A0A7X7PHB8-F1
#
_entry.id   AF-A0A7X7PHB8-F1
#
_cell.length_a   1.000
_cell.length_b   1.000
_cell.length_c   1.000
_cell.angle_alpha   90.00
_cell.angle_beta   90.00
_cell.angle_gamma   90.00
#
_symmetry.space_group_name_H-M   'P 1'
#
loop_
_entity.id
_entity.type
_entity.pdbx_description
1 polymer ?
#
loop_
_entity_poly.entity_id
_entity_poly.type
_entity_poly.pdbx_seq_one_letter_code
_entity_poly.pdbx_strand_id
1 'polypeptide(L)' 'MSKLRVHDMEGEFGISNEEVINLLRSMDVPVRSHLSLLTDDQVARARARWEREKR' A
#
# COMPACT_ATOMS: atom_id res chain seq x y z
N MET A 1 8.34 14.39 -3.23
CA MET A 1 8.80 13.08 -3.75
C MET A 1 9.38 12.26 -2.60
N SER A 2 8.57 11.96 -1.59
CA SER A 2 8.94 10.98 -0.56
C SER A 2 8.70 9.59 -1.16
N LYS A 3 9.75 8.79 -1.34
CA LYS A 3 9.60 7.42 -1.87
C LYS A 3 9.22 6.49 -0.72
N LEU A 4 7.93 6.43 -0.39
CA LEU A 4 7.41 5.47 0.59
C LEU A 4 7.61 4.05 0.07
N ARG A 5 7.99 3.13 0.95
CA ARG A 5 8.03 1.70 0.68
C ARG A 5 6.76 1.06 1.23
N VAL A 6 6.42 -0.11 0.71
CA VAL A 6 5.28 -0.90 1.20
C VAL A 6 5.33 -1.11 2.73
N HIS A 7 6.50 -1.37 3.32
CA HIS A 7 6.62 -1.54 4.78
C HIS A 7 6.32 -0.29 5.62
N ASP A 8 6.42 0.91 5.02
CA ASP A 8 6.04 2.14 5.72
C ASP A 8 4.51 2.23 5.86
N MET A 9 3.75 1.49 5.04
CA MET A 9 2.28 1.47 5.07
C MET A 9 1.72 0.50 6.12
N GLU A 10 2.48 -0.50 6.55
CA GLU A 10 2.05 -1.45 7.60
C GLU A 10 1.64 -0.71 8.87
N GLY A 11 2.48 0.20 9.36
CA GLY A 11 2.20 0.98 10.56
C GLY A 11 1.02 1.94 10.40
N GLU A 12 0.80 2.45 9.19
CA GLU A 12 -0.33 3.34 8.90
C GLU A 12 -1.66 2.56 8.85
N PHE A 13 -1.65 1.39 8.22
CA PHE A 13 -2.88 0.62 7.98
C PHE A 13 -3.23 -0.29 9.17
N GLY A 14 -2.23 -0.69 9.97
CA GLY A 14 -2.39 -1.64 11.06
C GLY A 14 -2.60 -3.08 10.57
N ILE A 15 -2.12 -3.39 9.36
CA ILE A 15 -2.19 -4.72 8.72
C ILE A 15 -0.80 -5.15 8.28
N SER A 16 -0.58 -6.45 8.15
CA SER A 16 0.72 -7.00 7.77
C SER A 16 1.18 -6.53 6.39
N ASN A 17 2.49 -6.53 6.16
CA ASN A 17 3.08 -6.27 4.84
C ASN A 17 2.48 -7.11 3.71
N GLU A 18 2.11 -8.37 4.00
CA GLU A 18 1.49 -9.26 3.03
C GLU A 18 0.10 -8.77 2.63
N GLU A 19 -0.70 -8.32 3.60
CA GLU A 19 -2.01 -7.74 3.35
C GLU A 19 -1.91 -6.43 2.54
N VAL A 20 -0.94 -5.57 2.85
CA VAL A 20 -0.67 -4.36 2.03
C VAL A 20 -0.30 -4.74 0.60
N ILE A 21 0.56 -5.76 0.41
CA ILE A 21 0.94 -6.25 -0.92
C ILE A 21 -0.29 -6.76 -1.68
N ASN A 22 -1.16 -7.52 -1.02
CA ASN A 22 -2.37 -8.06 -1.62
C ASN A 22 -3.35 -6.95 -2.00
N LEU A 23 -3.52 -5.94 -1.14
CA LEU A 23 -4.31 -4.75 -1.42
C LEU A 23 -3.78 -4.03 -2.67
N LEU A 24 -2.48 -3.76 -2.75
CA LEU A 24 -1.85 -3.10 -3.89
C LEU A 24 -2.04 -3.92 -5.19
N ARG A 25 -1.86 -5.24 -5.13
CA ARG A 25 -2.09 -6.13 -6.27
C ARG A 25 -3.55 -6.15 -6.72
N SER A 26 -4.51 -6.09 -5.80
CA SER A 26 -5.94 -6.01 -6.13
C SER A 26 -6.33 -4.75 -6.91
N MET A 27 -5.45 -3.75 -6.91
CA MET A 27 -5.60 -2.46 -7.58
C MET A 27 -4.75 -2.33 -8.84
N ASP A 28 -4.21 -3.46 -9.33
CA ASP A 28 -3.28 -3.55 -10.44
C ASP A 28 -1.98 -2.75 -10.23
N VAL A 29 -1.56 -2.58 -8.97
CA VAL A 29 -0.27 -1.94 -8.63
C VAL A 29 0.82 -3.02 -8.53
N PRO A 30 1.80 -3.04 -9.45
CA PRO A 30 2.83 -4.07 -9.45
C PRO A 30 3.83 -3.85 -8.31
N VAL A 31 3.87 -4.79 -7.36
CA VAL A 31 4.83 -4.82 -6.25
C VAL A 31 5.52 -6.18 -6.18
N ARG A 32 6.85 -6.14 -5.98
CA ARG A 32 7.70 -7.35 -5.93
C ARG A 32 7.91 -7.86 -4.50
N SER A 33 7.99 -6.95 -3.53
CA SER A 33 8.18 -7.22 -2.10
C SER A 33 7.80 -6.01 -1.24
N HIS A 34 7.88 -6.15 0.09
CA HIS A 34 7.64 -5.05 1.06
C HIS A 34 8.65 -3.89 0.94
N LEU A 35 9.76 -4.09 0.22
CA LEU A 35 10.76 -3.05 -0.07
C LEU A 35 10.45 -2.25 -1.33
N SER A 36 9.41 -2.63 -2.09
CA SER A 36 9.01 -1.93 -3.33
C SER A 36 8.69 -0.48 -3.01
N LEU A 37 9.23 0.43 -3.82
CA LEU A 37 8.93 1.85 -3.71
C LEU A 37 7.57 2.12 -4.37
N LEU A 38 6.77 2.94 -3.72
CA LEU A 38 5.50 3.40 -4.20
C LEU A 38 5.61 4.86 -4.65
N THR A 39 4.87 5.18 -5.70
CA THR A 39 4.63 6.56 -6.11
C THR A 39 3.58 7.20 -5.21
N ASP A 40 3.59 8.53 -5.14
CA ASP A 40 2.61 9.29 -4.36
C ASP A 40 1.15 8.95 -4.78
N ASP A 41 0.91 8.69 -6.08
CA ASP A 41 -0.40 8.24 -6.59
C ASP A 41 -0.79 6.85 -6.07
N GLN A 42 0.14 5.88 -6.11
CA GLN A 42 -0.13 4.53 -5.61
C GLN A 42 -0.45 4.54 -4.10
N VAL A 43 0.28 5.36 -3.33
CA VAL A 43 0.00 5.55 -1.89
C VAL A 43 -1.38 6.16 -1.68
N ALA A 44 -1.71 7.23 -2.40
CA ALA A 44 -3.01 7.89 -2.29
C ALA A 44 -4.17 6.96 -2.63
N ARG A 45 -4.04 6.17 -3.71
CA ARG A 45 -5.04 5.17 -4.11
C ARG A 45 -5.19 4.09 -3.04
N ALA A 46 -4.08 3.55 -2.52
CA ALA A 46 -4.11 2.50 -1.50
C ALA A 46 -4.80 2.97 -0.22
N ARG A 47 -4.50 4.20 0.26
CA ARG A 47 -5.21 4.83 1.39
C ARG A 47 -6.70 4.94 1.15
N ALA A 48 -7.09 5.47 -0.01
CA ALA A 48 -8.50 5.65 -0.36
C ALA A 48 -9.26 4.31 -0.47
N ARG A 49 -8.58 3.24 -0.91
CA ARG A 49 -9.16 1.90 -0.95
C ARG A 49 -9.31 1.30 0.45
N TRP A 50 -8.25 1.37 1.26
CA TRP A 50 -8.24 0.86 2.62
C TRP A 50 -9.33 1.48 3.50
N GLU A 51 -9.48 2.81 3.45
CA GLU A 51 -10.51 3.53 4.22
C GLU A 51 -11.94 3.17 3.79
N ARG A 52 -12.15 2.75 2.53
CA ARG A 52 -13.46 2.24 2.07
C ARG A 52 -13.77 0.85 2.58
N GLU A 53 -12.76 -0.02 2.72
CA GLU A 53 -12.93 -1.40 3.21
C GLU A 53 -13.06 -1.48 4.74
N LYS A 54 -12.58 -0.45 5.47
CA LYS A 54 -12.81 -0.28 6.91
C LYS A 54 -14.25 0.12 7.29
N ARG A 55 -15.06 0.57 6.33
CA ARG A 55 -16.42 1.08 6.53
C ARG A 55 -17.47 -0.01 6.39
#